data_AF-A0A093ZP01-F1
#
_entry.id   AF-A0A093ZP01-F1
#
_cell.length_a   1.000
_cell.length_b   1.000
_cell.length_c   1.000
_cell.angle_alpha   90.00
_cell.angle_beta   90.00
_cell.angle_gamma   90.00
#
_symmetry.space_group_name_H-M   'P 1'
#
loop_
_entity.id
_entity.type
_entity.pdbx_description
1 polymer ?
#
loop_
_entity_poly.entity_id
_entity_poly.type
_entity_poly.pdbx_seq_one_letter_code
_entity_poly.pdbx_strand_id
1 'polypeptide(L)'
;TNPDTDSSADPSTDSDSDSDTNAPAPARRYRGNSWTEHEKLSLIATVGAHVAAVRAGTVAPVHDAALWVVLRDRLEAEHGIDRGAQACRMTWGRGLRERSGIDERFRKDPTRMATSLQKKAAGKKAAKN
;
A
#
# COMPACT_ATOMS: atom_id res chain seq x y z
N THR A 1 -28.73 21.55 -48.55
CA THR A 1 -29.44 20.40 -47.97
C THR A 1 -28.43 19.33 -47.65
N ASN A 2 -28.09 19.13 -46.36
CA ASN A 2 -27.45 17.92 -45.82
C ASN A 2 -28.56 16.86 -45.60
N PRO A 3 -28.32 15.53 -45.56
CA PRO A 3 -27.43 14.79 -44.62
C PRO A 3 -26.60 13.68 -45.36
N ASP A 4 -25.65 12.91 -44.80
CA ASP A 4 -25.81 11.94 -43.70
C ASP A 4 -24.47 11.54 -43.08
N THR A 5 -24.56 11.31 -41.78
CA THR A 5 -23.58 10.75 -40.85
C THR A 5 -23.73 9.23 -40.87
N ASP A 6 -22.66 8.49 -41.15
CA ASP A 6 -22.64 7.05 -40.86
C ASP A 6 -21.70 6.80 -39.67
N SER A 7 -22.32 6.45 -38.55
CA SER A 7 -21.67 6.02 -37.32
C SER A 7 -22.21 4.64 -36.95
N SER A 8 -21.26 3.77 -36.60
CA SER A 8 -21.38 2.60 -35.72
C SER A 8 -21.98 1.32 -36.30
N ALA A 9 -21.14 0.28 -36.35
CA ALA A 9 -21.57 -1.09 -36.09
C ALA A 9 -20.46 -1.83 -35.31
N ASP A 10 -20.91 -2.53 -34.28
CA ASP A 10 -20.26 -3.08 -33.09
C ASP A 10 -19.02 -3.99 -33.28
N PRO A 11 -18.04 -3.96 -32.36
CA PRO A 11 -17.16 -5.09 -32.16
C PRO A 11 -17.90 -6.17 -31.35
N SER A 12 -18.19 -7.30 -31.99
CA SER A 12 -18.63 -8.54 -31.33
C SER A 12 -17.70 -8.88 -30.17
N THR A 13 -18.20 -8.72 -28.95
CA THR A 13 -17.54 -9.13 -27.72
C THR A 13 -18.04 -10.54 -27.38
N ASP A 14 -17.32 -11.56 -27.85
CA ASP A 14 -17.43 -12.92 -27.30
C ASP A 14 -16.97 -12.88 -25.85
N SER A 15 -17.93 -12.81 -24.93
CA SER A 15 -17.73 -13.04 -23.50
C SER A 15 -17.83 -14.54 -23.24
N ASP A 16 -16.71 -15.24 -23.39
CA ASP A 16 -16.53 -16.55 -22.78
C ASP A 16 -16.42 -16.37 -21.27
N SER A 17 -17.55 -16.56 -20.58
CA SER A 17 -17.63 -16.58 -19.13
C SER A 17 -17.43 -18.01 -18.64
N ASP A 18 -16.17 -18.46 -18.59
CA ASP A 18 -15.83 -19.70 -17.92
C ASP A 18 -15.83 -19.47 -16.40
N SER A 19 -16.94 -19.86 -15.78
CA SER A 19 -17.05 -20.07 -14.35
C SER A 19 -16.27 -21.33 -13.98
N ASP A 20 -14.94 -21.21 -13.84
CA ASP A 20 -14.10 -22.31 -13.39
C ASP A 20 -13.80 -22.19 -11.89
N THR A 21 -14.07 -23.28 -11.19
CA THR A 21 -13.87 -23.46 -9.76
C THR A 21 -12.37 -23.53 -9.51
N ASN A 22 -11.75 -22.36 -9.32
CA ASN A 22 -10.30 -22.24 -9.32
C ASN A 22 -9.70 -22.80 -8.02
N ALA A 23 -9.31 -24.07 -8.05
CA ALA A 23 -8.28 -24.60 -7.17
C ALA A 23 -7.06 -23.66 -7.23
N PRO A 24 -6.32 -23.42 -6.12
CA PRO A 24 -5.19 -22.51 -6.14
C PRO A 24 -4.11 -23.04 -7.10
N ALA A 25 -4.09 -22.49 -8.32
CA ALA A 25 -3.06 -22.76 -9.29
C ALA A 25 -1.70 -22.37 -8.68
N PRO A 26 -0.64 -23.18 -8.88
CA PRO A 26 0.68 -22.82 -8.37
C PRO A 26 1.06 -21.45 -8.95
N ALA A 27 1.43 -20.51 -8.09
CA ALA A 27 1.76 -19.14 -8.45
C ALA A 27 2.74 -19.15 -9.63
N ARG A 28 2.26 -18.77 -10.82
CA ARG A 28 3.13 -18.64 -11.99
C ARG A 28 4.06 -17.47 -11.70
N ARG A 29 5.36 -17.76 -11.57
CA ARG A 29 6.40 -16.73 -11.52
C ARG A 29 6.30 -15.85 -12.76
N TYR A 30 5.70 -14.67 -12.60
CA TYR A 30 5.43 -13.78 -13.71
C TYR A 30 6.75 -13.14 -14.17
N ARG A 31 7.32 -13.66 -15.26
CA ARG A 31 8.54 -13.12 -15.90
C ARG A 31 8.26 -11.90 -16.81
N GLY A 32 7.10 -11.26 -16.67
CA GLY A 32 6.80 -10.02 -17.37
C GLY A 32 7.48 -8.82 -16.70
N ASN A 33 8.21 -8.05 -17.50
CA ASN A 33 9.05 -6.92 -17.08
C ASN A 33 8.26 -5.71 -16.53
N SER A 34 6.93 -5.77 -16.55
CA SER A 34 6.04 -4.67 -16.23
C SER A 34 5.04 -5.08 -15.15
N TRP A 35 4.72 -4.14 -14.25
CA TRP A 35 3.66 -4.27 -13.25
C TRP A 35 2.31 -3.94 -13.88
N THR A 36 1.40 -4.90 -13.83
CA THR A 36 0.01 -4.71 -14.26
C THR A 36 -0.74 -3.82 -13.27
N GLU A 37 -1.87 -3.27 -13.70
CA GLU A 37 -2.71 -2.45 -12.83
C GLU A 37 -3.30 -3.26 -11.68
N HIS A 38 -3.73 -4.49 -11.95
CA HIS A 38 -4.19 -5.42 -10.93
C HIS A 38 -3.12 -5.64 -9.84
N GLU A 39 -1.88 -5.94 -10.22
CA GLU A 39 -0.79 -6.15 -9.24
C GLU A 39 -0.50 -4.91 -8.39
N LYS A 40 -0.59 -3.71 -8.98
CA LYS A 40 -0.42 -2.46 -8.24
C LYS A 40 -1.53 -2.25 -7.22
N LEU A 41 -2.79 -2.52 -7.60
CA LEU A 41 -3.94 -2.43 -6.70
C LEU A 41 -3.88 -3.47 -5.59
N SER A 42 -3.48 -4.71 -5.90
CA SER A 42 -3.23 -5.75 -4.90
C SER A 42 -2.16 -5.33 -3.92
N LEU A 43 -1.03 -4.78 -4.39
CA LEU A 43 0.03 -4.28 -3.50
C LEU A 43 -0.47 -3.14 -2.59
N ILE A 44 -1.30 -2.23 -3.10
CA ILE A 44 -1.93 -1.19 -2.28
C ILE A 44 -2.84 -1.80 -1.20
N ALA A 45 -3.67 -2.77 -1.57
CA ALA A 45 -4.55 -3.45 -0.63
C ALA A 45 -3.76 -4.17 0.47
N THR A 46 -2.71 -4.93 0.11
CA THR A 46 -1.86 -5.66 1.06
C THR A 46 -1.12 -4.71 2.01
N VAL A 47 -0.58 -3.59 1.50
CA VAL A 47 0.06 -2.57 2.36
C VAL A 47 -0.96 -1.92 3.29
N GLY A 48 -2.14 -1.56 2.77
CA GLY A 48 -3.21 -0.96 3.57
C GLY A 48 -3.70 -1.88 4.69
N ALA A 49 -3.90 -3.16 4.39
CA ALA A 49 -4.28 -4.17 5.36
C ALA A 49 -3.19 -4.36 6.44
N HIS A 50 -1.91 -4.38 6.05
CA HIS A 50 -0.81 -4.46 7.01
C HIS A 50 -0.76 -3.24 7.93
N VAL A 51 -0.88 -2.02 7.39
CA VAL A 51 -0.90 -0.79 8.20
C VAL A 51 -2.10 -0.75 9.13
N ALA A 52 -3.28 -1.17 8.67
CA ALA A 52 -4.47 -1.28 9.52
C ALA A 52 -4.27 -2.28 10.67
N ALA A 53 -3.66 -3.44 10.39
CA ALA A 53 -3.34 -4.45 11.41
C ALA A 53 -2.32 -3.95 12.44
N VAL A 54 -1.29 -3.22 11.99
CA VAL A 54 -0.31 -2.58 12.90
C VAL A 54 -1.00 -1.51 13.76
N ARG A 55 -1.89 -0.69 13.19
CA ARG A 55 -2.67 0.31 13.94
C ARG A 55 -3.62 -0.31 14.96
N ALA A 56 -4.19 -1.48 14.64
CA ALA A 56 -5.04 -2.26 15.54
C ALA A 56 -4.24 -2.99 16.63
N GLY A 57 -2.90 -3.05 16.52
CA GLY A 57 -2.03 -3.77 17.44
C GLY A 57 -2.08 -5.29 17.29
N THR A 58 -2.64 -5.81 16.18
CA THR A 58 -2.73 -7.25 15.92
C THR A 58 -1.44 -7.82 15.32
N VAL A 59 -0.64 -6.96 14.66
CA VAL A 59 0.63 -7.32 14.04
C VAL A 59 1.70 -6.36 14.52
N ALA A 60 2.90 -6.89 14.82
CA ALA A 60 4.04 -6.07 15.19
C ALA A 60 4.44 -5.12 14.05
N PRO A 61 4.81 -3.86 14.34
CA PRO A 61 5.30 -2.94 13.32
C PRO A 61 6.63 -3.44 12.78
N VAL A 62 6.66 -3.81 11.49
CA VAL A 62 7.87 -4.18 10.76
C VAL A 62 8.19 -3.06 9.78
N HIS A 63 9.48 -2.75 9.61
CA HIS A 63 9.92 -1.64 8.79
C HIS A 63 11.00 -2.05 7.78
N ASP A 64 11.28 -1.15 6.84
CA ASP A 64 12.37 -1.24 5.88
C ASP A 64 12.39 -2.58 5.13
N ALA A 65 13.52 -3.27 5.04
CA ALA A 65 13.64 -4.49 4.25
C ALA A 65 12.71 -5.63 4.73
N ALA A 66 12.53 -5.77 6.04
CA ALA A 66 11.71 -6.82 6.62
C ALA A 66 10.21 -6.63 6.33
N LEU A 67 9.76 -5.38 6.21
CA LEU A 67 8.37 -5.07 5.83
C LEU A 67 8.06 -5.63 4.45
N TRP A 68 8.95 -5.42 3.48
CA TRP A 68 8.74 -5.87 2.11
C TRP A 68 8.78 -7.39 1.96
N VAL A 69 9.49 -8.10 2.85
CA VAL A 69 9.45 -9.56 2.93
C VAL A 69 8.06 -10.02 3.37
N VAL A 70 7.53 -9.46 4.47
CA VAL A 70 6.18 -9.80 4.95
C VAL A 70 5.12 -9.48 3.89
N LEU A 71 5.24 -8.33 3.23
CA LEU A 71 4.28 -7.91 2.22
C LEU A 71 4.32 -8.78 0.96
N ARG A 72 5.49 -9.22 0.50
CA ARG A 72 5.54 -10.13 -0.66
C ARG A 72 4.93 -11.50 -0.33
N ASP A 73 5.17 -12.02 0.87
CA ASP A 73 4.67 -13.34 1.27
C ASP A 73 3.14 -13.29 1.39
N ARG A 74 2.58 -12.18 1.87
CA ARG A 74 1.13 -11.93 1.86
C ARG A 74 0.57 -11.69 0.46
N LEU A 75 1.27 -10.93 -0.37
CA LEU A 75 0.84 -10.66 -1.75
C LEU A 75 0.78 -11.97 -2.56
N GLU A 76 1.73 -12.88 -2.34
CA GLU A 76 1.72 -14.21 -2.92
C GLU A 76 0.60 -15.08 -2.33
N ALA A 77 0.43 -15.10 -1.00
CA ALA A 77 -0.58 -15.93 -0.34
C ALA A 77 -2.03 -15.48 -0.63
N GLU A 78 -2.29 -14.18 -0.67
CA GLU A 78 -3.64 -13.61 -0.83
C GLU A 78 -4.04 -13.43 -2.30
N HIS A 79 -3.08 -13.10 -3.17
CA HIS A 79 -3.36 -12.75 -4.57
C HIS A 79 -2.65 -13.65 -5.59
N GLY A 80 -1.83 -14.61 -5.17
CA GLY A 80 -1.08 -15.49 -6.08
C GLY A 80 0.01 -14.76 -6.87
N ILE A 81 0.39 -13.55 -6.45
CA ILE A 81 1.35 -12.69 -7.16
C ILE A 81 2.74 -12.89 -6.55
N ASP A 82 3.57 -13.70 -7.21
CA ASP A 82 4.99 -13.86 -6.86
C ASP A 82 5.81 -12.70 -7.46
N ARG A 83 6.03 -11.67 -6.64
CA ARG A 83 6.94 -10.56 -6.92
C ARG A 83 7.97 -10.45 -5.79
N GLY A 84 9.24 -10.26 -6.17
CA GLY A 84 10.31 -10.10 -5.20
C GLY A 84 10.10 -8.86 -4.30
N ALA A 85 10.51 -8.95 -3.04
CA ALA A 85 10.39 -7.86 -2.05
C ALA A 85 10.99 -6.53 -2.55
N GLN A 86 12.12 -6.59 -3.25
CA GLN A 86 12.77 -5.42 -3.86
C GLN A 86 11.91 -4.82 -4.98
N ALA A 87 11.25 -5.64 -5.80
CA ALA A 87 10.36 -5.17 -6.85
C ALA A 87 9.13 -4.47 -6.25
N CYS A 88 8.53 -5.05 -5.21
CA CYS A 88 7.42 -4.43 -4.47
C CYS A 88 7.81 -3.06 -3.93
N ARG A 89 8.98 -2.96 -3.27
CA ARG A 89 9.52 -1.70 -2.76
C ARG A 89 9.72 -0.65 -3.85
N MET A 90 10.32 -1.04 -4.98
CA MET A 90 10.58 -0.12 -6.08
C MET A 90 9.29 0.39 -6.70
N THR A 91 8.32 -0.49 -6.96
CA THR A 91 7.02 -0.10 -7.51
C THR A 91 6.24 0.76 -6.53
N TRP A 92 6.31 0.46 -5.24
CA TRP A 92 5.73 1.29 -4.21
C TRP A 92 6.29 2.71 -4.21
N GLY A 93 7.62 2.83 -4.29
CA GLY A 93 8.33 4.11 -4.34
C GLY A 93 8.16 4.89 -5.65
N ARG A 94 7.70 4.25 -6.73
CA ARG A 94 7.46 4.87 -8.05
C ARG A 94 6.06 5.50 -8.21
N GLY A 95 5.38 5.79 -7.10
CA GLY A 95 4.13 6.56 -7.11
C GLY A 95 2.90 5.86 -6.53
N LEU A 96 2.98 4.58 -6.13
CA LEU A 96 1.85 3.94 -5.44
C LEU A 96 1.61 4.53 -4.05
N ARG A 97 2.68 5.01 -3.40
CA ARG A 97 2.57 5.76 -2.14
C ARG A 97 1.72 7.02 -2.29
N GLU A 98 2.02 7.85 -3.29
CA GLU A 98 1.29 9.09 -3.57
C GLU A 98 -0.16 8.79 -3.95
N ARG A 99 -0.35 7.74 -4.75
CA ARG A 99 -1.67 7.33 -5.22
C ARG A 99 -2.57 6.79 -4.10
N SER A 100 -2.00 6.05 -3.13
CA SER A 100 -2.74 5.46 -2.02
C SER A 100 -2.87 6.39 -0.82
N GLY A 101 -1.99 7.39 -0.69
CA GLY A 101 -1.89 8.25 0.50
C GLY A 101 -1.35 7.54 1.75
N ILE A 102 -0.86 6.31 1.62
CA ILE A 102 -0.35 5.50 2.74
C ILE A 102 1.16 5.70 2.83
N ASP A 103 1.66 6.26 3.94
CA ASP A 103 3.09 6.27 4.23
C ASP A 103 3.43 5.21 5.28
N GLU A 104 3.98 4.09 4.82
CA GLU A 104 4.43 2.98 5.64
C GLU A 104 5.69 3.30 6.47
N ARG A 105 6.34 4.44 6.22
CA ARG A 105 7.49 4.92 7.00
C ARG A 105 7.09 5.58 8.32
N PHE A 106 5.80 5.78 8.57
CA PHE A 106 5.35 6.44 9.78
C PHE A 106 5.73 5.62 11.02
N ARG A 107 6.86 5.97 11.62
CA ARG A 107 7.29 5.44 12.91
C ARG A 107 6.56 6.23 13.97
N LYS A 108 5.71 5.56 14.75
CA LYS A 108 5.31 6.11 16.04
C LYS A 108 6.53 5.96 16.94
N ASP A 109 7.46 6.91 16.89
CA ASP A 109 8.56 6.99 17.86
C ASP A 109 7.95 7.47 19.19
N PRO A 110 7.71 6.61 20.19
CA PRO A 110 7.22 7.07 21.49
C PRO A 110 8.25 7.93 22.24
N THR A 111 9.50 7.95 21.77
CA THR A 111 10.62 8.70 22.35
C THR A 111 10.86 10.06 21.69
N ARG A 112 10.18 10.42 20.58
CA ARG A 112 10.27 11.76 19.99
C ARG A 112 9.21 12.71 20.55
N MET A 113 9.53 13.16 21.77
CA MET A 113 9.22 14.46 22.37
C MET A 113 7.76 14.82 22.69
N ALA A 114 7.35 14.49 23.91
CA ALA A 114 6.60 15.44 24.71
C ALA A 114 7.44 16.72 24.84
N THR A 115 7.02 17.81 24.21
CA THR A 115 7.56 19.14 24.49
C THR A 115 7.23 19.46 25.94
N SER A 116 8.20 19.27 26.82
CA SER A 116 8.13 19.74 28.20
C SER A 116 7.89 21.24 28.17
N LEU A 117 6.65 21.65 28.46
CA LEU A 117 6.32 23.03 28.76
C LEU A 117 7.24 23.47 29.91
N GLN A 118 8.28 24.24 29.60
CA GLN A 118 9.04 24.94 30.63
C GLN A 118 8.07 25.91 31.30
N LYS A 119 7.47 25.47 32.41
CA LYS A 119 6.71 26.32 33.33
C LYS A 119 7.71 27.32 33.90
N LYS A 120 7.76 28.53 33.31
CA LYS A 120 8.49 29.66 33.88
C LYS A 120 7.84 29.94 35.23
N ALA A 121 8.48 29.51 36.31
CA ALA A 121 8.05 29.82 37.66
C ALA A 121 8.02 31.34 37.82
N ALA A 122 6.82 31.90 37.91
CA ALA A 122 6.61 33.27 38.35
C ALA A 122 6.92 33.34 39.85
N GLY A 123 8.20 33.55 40.20
CA GLY A 123 8.63 33.83 41.56
C GLY A 123 8.66 35.33 41.82
N LYS A 124 7.58 35.84 42.42
CA LYS A 124 7.46 37.19 42.99
C LYS A 124 8.50 37.45 44.09
N LYS A 125 8.83 38.73 44.26
CA LYS A 125 9.76 39.41 45.19
C LYS A 125 9.70 38.98 46.68
N ALA A 126 10.84 39.10 47.37
CA ALA A 126 11.01 39.55 48.76
C ALA A 126 12.48 40.01 48.91
N ALA A 127 12.84 41.30 49.07
CA ALA A 127 12.71 42.19 50.23
C ALA A 127 13.65 41.86 51.42
N LYS A 128 14.55 42.83 51.70
CA LYS A 128 15.20 43.19 52.98
C LYS A 128 16.36 42.30 53.48
N ASN A 129 17.58 42.86 53.55
CA ASN A 129 18.13 43.44 54.79
C ASN A 129 19.20 44.49 54.48
#